data_AF-A0A401TYD8-F1
#
_entry.id   AF-A0A401TYD8-F1
#
_cell.length_a   1.000
_cell.length_b   1.000
_cell.length_c   1.000
_cell.angle_alpha   90.00
_cell.angle_beta   90.00
_cell.angle_gamma   90.00
#
_symmetry.space_group_name_H-M   'P 1'
#
loop_
_entity.id
_entity.type
_entity.pdbx_description
1 polymer ?
#
loop_
_entity_poly.entity_id
_entity_poly.type
_entity_poly.pdbx_seq_one_letter_code
_entity_poly.pdbx_strand_id
1 'polypeptide(L)'
;MLCANPDLVMFGVAGLIPAPGALAAFYQSLGGTVLFVGKPHPPMFTAARDQLGRPAPERILVIGDSLDHDIAGGRTAGMLTLLIGSGAHRATLAQAHDLPQAIKAAAGAAARMPHWTMDHLTW
;
A
#
# COMPACT_ATOMS: atom_id res chain seq x y z
N MET A 1 15.39 15.66 -1.76
CA MET A 1 14.22 15.85 -0.88
C MET A 1 13.87 14.54 -0.18
N LEU A 2 13.43 14.57 1.07
CA LEU A 2 12.87 13.41 1.76
C LEU A 2 11.34 13.46 1.65
N CYS A 3 10.71 12.41 1.11
CA CYS A 3 9.27 12.27 1.02
C CYS A 3 8.78 11.23 2.04
N ALA A 4 8.16 11.71 3.11
CA ALA A 4 7.68 10.85 4.21
C ALA A 4 6.38 10.11 3.86
N ASN A 5 5.53 10.69 3.01
CA ASN A 5 4.32 10.07 2.50
C ASN A 5 4.34 10.03 0.95
N PRO A 6 4.57 8.85 0.34
CA PRO A 6 4.61 8.67 -1.12
C PRO A 6 3.26 8.81 -1.82
N ASP A 7 2.15 8.87 -1.09
CA ASP A 7 0.82 9.00 -1.68
C ASP A 7 0.72 10.25 -2.56
N LEU A 8 0.07 10.12 -3.72
CA LEU A 8 -0.15 11.24 -4.64
C LEU A 8 -1.36 12.10 -4.26
N VAL A 9 -2.36 11.49 -3.62
CA VAL A 9 -3.59 12.16 -3.19
C VAL A 9 -3.96 11.76 -1.77
N MET A 10 -4.61 12.66 -1.03
CA MET A 10 -5.16 12.40 0.29
C MET A 10 -6.53 13.05 0.45
N PHE A 11 -7.32 12.57 1.41
CA PHE A 11 -8.57 13.22 1.79
C PHE A 11 -8.30 14.48 2.60
N GLY A 12 -8.66 15.63 2.05
CA GLY A 12 -8.72 16.91 2.73
C GLY A 12 -10.16 17.29 3.12
N VAL A 13 -10.30 18.46 3.75
CA VAL A 13 -11.58 18.96 4.28
C VAL A 13 -12.65 19.14 3.18
N ALA A 14 -12.23 19.47 1.95
CA ALA A 14 -13.11 19.74 0.81
C ALA A 14 -13.10 18.62 -0.26
N GLY A 15 -12.49 17.47 0.02
CA GLY A 15 -12.33 16.38 -0.94
C GLY A 15 -10.86 15.98 -1.15
N LEU A 16 -10.58 15.32 -2.28
CA LEU A 16 -9.23 14.85 -2.59
C LEU A 16 -8.30 16.02 -2.92
N ILE A 17 -7.15 16.08 -2.27
CA ILE A 17 -6.11 17.09 -2.49
C ILE A 17 -4.76 16.42 -2.76
N PRO A 18 -3.80 17.10 -3.41
CA PRO A 18 -2.45 16.58 -3.58
C PRO A 18 -1.80 16.25 -2.23
N ALA A 19 -1.22 15.06 -2.13
CA ALA A 19 -0.46 14.61 -0.97
C ALA A 19 1.05 14.86 -1.17
N PRO A 20 1.90 14.66 -0.14
CA PRO A 20 3.34 14.94 -0.25
C PRO A 20 4.05 14.21 -1.40
N GLY A 21 3.54 13.06 -1.84
CA GLY A 21 4.06 12.34 -3.01
C GLY A 21 3.86 13.10 -4.33
N ALA A 22 2.80 13.90 -4.47
CA ALA A 22 2.60 14.73 -5.66
C ALA A 22 3.67 15.82 -5.78
N LEU A 23 4.01 16.47 -4.65
CA LEU A 23 5.11 17.43 -4.62
C LEU A 23 6.46 16.74 -4.92
N ALA A 24 6.63 15.51 -4.44
CA ALA A 24 7.82 14.73 -4.73
C ALA A 24 7.97 14.36 -6.20
N ALA A 25 6.89 13.90 -6.83
CA ALA A 25 6.86 13.62 -8.26
C ALA A 25 7.19 14.88 -9.07
N PHE A 26 6.61 16.04 -8.69
CA PHE A 26 6.92 17.31 -9.32
C PHE A 26 8.41 17.67 -9.17
N TYR A 27 8.98 17.55 -7.97
CA TYR A 27 10.40 17.81 -7.73
C TYR A 27 11.31 16.88 -8.56
N GLN A 28 10.96 15.60 -8.70
CA GLN A 28 11.69 14.67 -9.58
C GLN A 28 11.60 15.07 -11.06
N SER A 29 10.44 15.55 -11.51
CA SER A 29 10.25 16.00 -12.89
C SER A 29 11.18 17.17 -13.28
N LEU A 30 11.61 17.95 -12.28
CA LEU A 30 12.59 19.03 -12.43
C LEU A 30 14.05 18.55 -12.34
N GLY A 31 14.29 17.24 -12.29
CA GLY A 31 15.63 16.64 -12.12
C GLY A 31 16.07 16.47 -10.66
N GLY A 32 15.20 16.77 -9.70
CA GLY A 32 15.52 16.62 -8.28
C GLY A 32 15.58 15.16 -7.82
N THR A 33 16.49 14.84 -6.90
CA THR A 33 16.53 13.51 -6.29
C THR A 33 15.61 13.43 -5.07
N VAL A 34 14.80 12.36 -5.00
CA VAL A 34 13.89 12.10 -3.87
C VAL A 34 14.21 10.76 -3.22
N LEU A 35 14.26 10.77 -1.89
CA LEU A 35 14.26 9.57 -1.07
C LEU A 35 12.87 9.38 -0.47
N PHE A 36 12.25 8.23 -0.70
CA PHE A 36 10.94 7.89 -0.16
C PHE A 36 11.08 6.91 1.02
N VAL A 37 10.31 7.13 2.09
CA VAL A 37 10.38 6.28 3.31
C VAL A 37 9.05 5.64 3.71
N GLY A 38 7.91 6.09 3.15
CA GLY A 38 6.61 5.46 3.39
C GLY A 38 6.38 4.20 2.57
N LYS A 39 5.17 3.62 2.61
CA LYS A 39 4.82 2.45 1.81
C LYS A 39 4.85 2.79 0.31
N PRO A 40 5.28 1.86 -0.58
CA PRO A 40 5.70 0.47 -0.31
C PRO A 40 7.19 0.33 0.05
N HIS A 41 7.90 1.41 0.38
CA HIS A 41 9.36 1.38 0.51
C HIS A 41 9.84 0.63 1.78
N PRO A 42 11.00 -0.06 1.72
CA PRO A 42 11.51 -0.89 2.81
C PRO A 42 11.66 -0.24 4.20
N PRO A 43 12.02 1.05 4.34
CA PRO A 43 12.24 1.65 5.65
C PRO A 43 11.03 1.56 6.59
N MET A 44 9.81 1.79 6.07
CA MET A 44 8.56 1.69 6.83
C MET A 44 8.37 0.30 7.47
N PHE A 45 8.54 -0.76 6.67
CA PHE A 45 8.34 -2.14 7.10
C PHE A 45 9.47 -2.63 8.03
N THR A 46 10.70 -2.18 7.78
CA THR A 46 11.85 -2.49 8.65
C THR A 46 11.64 -1.89 10.04
N ALA A 47 11.26 -0.62 10.10
CA ALA A 47 10.99 0.07 11.36
C ALA A 47 9.84 -0.58 12.15
N ALA A 48 8.75 -0.97 11.46
CA ALA A 48 7.63 -1.69 12.09
C ALA A 48 8.08 -3.06 12.63
N ARG A 49 8.86 -3.83 11.86
CA ARG A 49 9.39 -5.13 12.29
C ARG A 49 10.32 -4.99 13.50
N ASP A 50 11.16 -3.95 13.54
CA ASP A 50 12.04 -3.69 14.67
C ASP A 50 11.26 -3.39 15.95
N GLN A 51 10.17 -2.61 15.86
CA GLN A 51 9.28 -2.36 17.00
C GLN A 51 8.56 -3.62 17.51
N LEU A 52 8.31 -4.59 16.63
CA LEU A 52 7.73 -5.89 16.99
C LEU A 52 8.74 -6.88 17.61
N GLY A 53 10.01 -6.48 17.80
CA GLY A 53 11.05 -7.37 18.32
C GLY A 53 11.66 -8.31 17.27
N ARG A 54 11.62 -7.91 15.99
CA ARG A 54 12.21 -8.63 14.85
C ARG A 54 11.73 -10.09 14.66
N PRO A 55 10.41 -10.36 14.68
CA PRO A 55 9.92 -11.69 14.33
C PRO A 55 10.26 -12.03 12.87
N ALA A 56 10.24 -13.33 12.57
CA ALA A 56 10.35 -13.81 11.19
C ALA A 56 9.26 -13.14 10.32
N PRO A 57 9.57 -12.65 9.11
CA PRO A 57 8.60 -11.94 8.27
C PRO A 57 7.28 -12.70 8.05
N GLU A 58 7.35 -14.02 7.92
CA GLU A 58 6.21 -14.91 7.66
C GLU A 58 5.26 -15.02 8.87
N ARG A 59 5.65 -14.47 10.02
CA ARG A 59 4.83 -14.35 11.24
C ARG A 59 4.12 -13.01 11.36
N ILE A 60 4.31 -12.11 10.40
CA ILE A 60 3.74 -10.76 10.41
C ILE A 60 2.66 -10.68 9.32
N LEU A 61 1.47 -10.21 9.68
CA LEU A 61 0.39 -9.91 8.75
C LEU A 61 0.29 -8.40 8.54
N VAL A 62 0.54 -7.94 7.32
CA VAL A 62 0.26 -6.58 6.88
C VAL A 62 -1.19 -6.50 6.43
N ILE A 63 -1.98 -5.67 7.09
CA ILE A 63 -3.38 -5.43 6.74
C ILE A 63 -3.47 -4.02 6.15
N GLY A 64 -4.09 -3.89 4.98
CA GLY A 64 -4.29 -2.61 4.34
C GLY A 64 -5.21 -2.69 3.14
N ASP A 65 -5.52 -1.55 2.55
CA ASP A 65 -6.50 -1.42 1.48
C ASP A 65 -5.89 -1.08 0.12
N SER A 66 -4.56 -0.88 0.07
CA SER A 66 -3.85 -0.51 -1.14
C SER A 66 -2.96 -1.63 -1.66
N LEU A 67 -3.28 -2.14 -2.85
CA LEU A 67 -2.42 -3.08 -3.60
C LEU A 67 -1.01 -2.53 -3.85
N ASP A 68 -0.87 -1.24 -4.17
CA ASP A 68 0.41 -0.62 -4.55
C ASP A 68 1.27 -0.24 -3.35
N HIS A 69 0.67 0.03 -2.18
CA HIS A 69 1.40 0.48 -1.00
C HIS A 69 1.50 -0.62 0.06
N ASP A 70 0.37 -1.11 0.57
CA ASP A 70 0.33 -2.07 1.67
C ASP A 70 0.76 -3.46 1.21
N ILE A 71 0.10 -3.96 0.16
CA ILE A 71 0.31 -5.32 -0.31
C ILE A 71 1.68 -5.43 -0.98
N ALA A 72 2.02 -4.51 -1.89
CA ALA A 72 3.33 -4.50 -2.54
C ALA A 72 4.49 -4.40 -1.53
N GLY A 73 4.34 -3.52 -0.54
CA GLY A 73 5.36 -3.33 0.49
C GLY A 73 5.50 -4.55 1.41
N GLY A 74 4.40 -5.10 1.91
CA GLY A 74 4.41 -6.31 2.73
C GLY A 74 4.98 -7.52 1.99
N ARG A 75 4.59 -7.71 0.72
CA ARG A 75 5.13 -8.76 -0.16
C ARG A 75 6.63 -8.64 -0.37
N THR A 76 7.12 -7.43 -0.65
CA THR A 76 8.54 -7.14 -0.84
C THR A 76 9.34 -7.40 0.45
N ALA A 77 8.73 -7.14 1.61
CA ALA A 77 9.32 -7.40 2.90
C ALA A 77 9.25 -8.87 3.36
N GLY A 78 8.69 -9.78 2.53
CA GLY A 78 8.52 -11.20 2.87
C GLY A 78 7.39 -11.48 3.87
N MET A 79 6.53 -10.49 4.14
CA MET A 79 5.45 -10.60 5.12
C MET A 79 4.17 -11.17 4.51
N LEU A 80 3.30 -11.70 5.36
CA LEU A 80 1.93 -12.05 4.97
C LEU A 80 1.11 -10.77 4.75
N THR A 81 0.09 -10.84 3.89
CA THR A 81 -0.68 -9.67 3.47
C THR A 81 -2.18 -9.97 3.35
N LEU A 82 -3.00 -9.08 3.89
CA LEU A 82 -4.45 -9.13 3.78
C LEU A 82 -4.97 -7.79 3.21
N LEU A 83 -5.73 -7.88 2.12
CA LEU A 83 -6.35 -6.73 1.47
C LEU A 83 -7.75 -6.48 2.02
N ILE A 84 -8.03 -5.23 2.41
CA ILE A 84 -9.37 -4.74 2.75
C ILE A 84 -10.05 -4.20 1.48
N GLY A 85 -11.09 -4.90 1.02
CA GLY A 85 -11.79 -4.61 -0.23
C GLY A 85 -12.59 -3.30 -0.22
N SER A 86 -13.06 -2.87 0.97
CA SER A 86 -13.88 -1.67 1.12
C SER A 86 -13.12 -0.34 1.06
N GLY A 87 -11.78 -0.36 0.91
CA GLY A 87 -10.94 0.85 0.92
C GLY A 87 -10.61 1.38 -0.47
N ALA A 88 -9.33 1.66 -0.75
CA ALA A 88 -8.86 2.32 -1.97
C ALA A 88 -9.36 1.67 -3.28
N HIS A 89 -9.53 0.34 -3.30
CA HIS A 89 -10.00 -0.40 -4.47
C HIS A 89 -11.51 -0.65 -4.49
N ARG A 90 -12.30 -0.04 -3.58
CA ARG A 90 -13.75 -0.31 -3.43
C ARG A 90 -14.54 -0.18 -4.73
N ALA A 91 -14.23 0.84 -5.54
CA ALA A 91 -14.99 1.10 -6.77
C ALA A 91 -14.79 -0.02 -7.80
N THR A 92 -13.58 -0.60 -7.82
CA THR A 92 -13.22 -1.72 -8.69
C THR A 92 -13.74 -3.04 -8.14
N LEU A 93 -13.69 -3.24 -6.82
CA LEU A 93 -13.97 -4.54 -6.20
C LEU A 93 -15.44 -4.75 -5.83
N ALA A 94 -16.18 -3.71 -5.44
CA ALA A 94 -17.56 -3.84 -4.96
C ALA A 94 -18.55 -4.28 -6.05
N GLN A 95 -18.22 -4.05 -7.33
CA GLN A 95 -19.07 -4.40 -8.48
C GLN A 95 -18.58 -5.66 -9.21
N ALA A 96 -17.56 -6.35 -8.68
CA ALA A 96 -16.97 -7.50 -9.35
C ALA A 96 -17.86 -8.74 -9.18
N HIS A 97 -18.29 -9.32 -10.30
CA HIS A 97 -18.98 -10.62 -10.30
C HIS A 97 -18.05 -11.77 -9.88
N ASP A 98 -16.76 -11.68 -10.21
CA ASP A 98 -15.69 -12.58 -9.78
C ASP A 98 -14.62 -11.75 -9.06
N LEU A 99 -14.70 -11.74 -7.73
CA LEU A 99 -13.80 -10.98 -6.88
C LEU A 99 -12.33 -11.45 -7.01
N PRO A 100 -12.01 -12.76 -6.94
CA PRO A 100 -10.65 -13.25 -7.20
C PRO A 100 -10.06 -12.78 -8.54
N GLN A 101 -10.84 -12.84 -9.63
CA GLN A 101 -10.38 -12.39 -10.93
C GLN A 101 -10.16 -10.86 -10.95
N ALA A 102 -11.06 -10.09 -10.35
CA ALA A 102 -10.94 -8.64 -10.27
C ALA A 102 -9.68 -8.21 -9.48
N ILE A 103 -9.41 -8.86 -8.35
CA ILE A 103 -8.19 -8.59 -7.56
C ILE A 103 -6.95 -8.97 -8.37
N LYS A 104 -6.95 -10.13 -9.06
CA LYS A 104 -5.83 -10.53 -9.91
C LYS A 104 -5.58 -9.53 -11.03
N ALA A 105 -6.62 -9.02 -11.66
CA ALA A 105 -6.54 -8.00 -12.70
C ALA A 105 -5.98 -6.68 -12.15
N ALA A 106 -6.50 -6.20 -11.01
CA ALA A 106 -6.03 -4.99 -10.36
C ALA A 106 -4.57 -5.12 -9.87
N ALA A 107 -4.21 -6.26 -9.30
CA ALA A 107 -2.87 -6.54 -8.82
C ALA A 107 -1.85 -6.63 -9.96
N GLY A 108 -2.20 -7.22 -11.11
CA GLY A 108 -1.37 -7.29 -12.32
C GLY A 108 0.00 -7.97 -12.20
N ALA A 109 0.45 -8.31 -10.99
CA ALA A 109 1.75 -8.90 -10.68
C ALA A 109 1.71 -9.62 -9.33
N ALA A 110 2.49 -10.69 -9.19
CA ALA A 110 2.56 -11.48 -7.96
C ALA A 110 3.01 -10.64 -6.74
N ALA A 111 3.90 -9.65 -6.96
CA ALA A 111 4.36 -8.75 -5.91
C ALA A 111 3.23 -7.90 -5.29
N ARG A 112 2.11 -7.70 -6.00
CA ARG A 112 0.94 -6.96 -5.52
C ARG A 112 -0.24 -7.89 -5.17
N MET A 113 -0.06 -9.20 -5.23
CA MET A 113 -1.13 -10.16 -4.95
C MET A 113 -1.24 -10.38 -3.43
N PRO A 114 -2.38 -10.06 -2.78
CA PRO A 114 -2.57 -10.38 -1.37
C PRO A 114 -2.63 -11.90 -1.12
N HIS A 115 -2.31 -12.33 0.10
CA HIS A 115 -2.53 -13.72 0.51
C HIS A 115 -3.99 -13.99 0.82
N TRP A 116 -4.68 -13.01 1.41
CA TRP A 116 -6.10 -13.07 1.75
C TRP A 116 -6.79 -11.75 1.48
N THR A 117 -8.10 -11.79 1.37
CA THR A 117 -8.94 -10.61 1.28
C THR A 117 -10.05 -10.65 2.32
N MET A 118 -10.48 -9.47 2.75
CA MET A 118 -11.62 -9.26 3.62
C MET A 118 -12.34 -8.00 3.16
N ASP A 119 -13.66 -7.95 3.25
CA ASP A 119 -14.38 -6.74 2.84
C ASP A 119 -14.18 -5.61 3.86
N HIS A 120 -14.44 -5.90 5.13
CA HIS A 120 -14.25 -5.00 6.27
C HIS A 120 -13.50 -5.68 7.40
N LEU A 121 -12.57 -4.95 8.05
CA LEU A 121 -11.86 -5.47 9.23
C LEU A 121 -12.84 -5.59 10.42
N THR A 122 -13.17 -6.82 10.78
CA THR A 122 -14.12 -7.16 11.85
C THR A 122 -13.61 -8.35 12.67
N TRP A 123 -14.06 -8.46 13.92
CA TRP A 123 -13.70 -9.51 14.88
C TRP A 123 -14.94 -10.14 15.50
#